data_AF-A0A8J7X036-F1
#
_entry.id   AF-A0A8J7X036-F1
#
_cell.length_a   1.000
_cell.length_b   1.000
_cell.length_c   1.000
_cell.angle_alpha   90.00
_cell.angle_beta   90.00
_cell.angle_gamma   90.00
#
_symmetry.space_group_name_H-M   'P 1'
#
loop_
_entity.id
_entity.type
_entity.pdbx_description
1 polymer ?
#
loop_
_entity_poly.entity_id
_entity_poly.type
_entity_poly.pdbx_seq_one_letter_code
_entity_poly.pdbx_strand_id
1 'polypeptide(L)' 'MNDAIHPTAIVHPQAKLGPRVSLGAYSIVEEEVSIGEGTRIEPFARIQGPSVIGADNHIHSHSCIGGPPQDMKY' A
#
# COMPACT_ATOMS: atom_id res chain seq x y z
N MET A 1 -14.26 9.31 11.54
CA MET A 1 -13.13 8.44 11.90
C MET A 1 -11.99 8.85 11.00
N ASN A 2 -11.00 9.56 11.56
CA ASN A 2 -9.95 10.28 10.83
C ASN A 2 -8.59 9.58 10.99
N ASP A 3 -8.60 8.24 11.08
CA ASP A 3 -7.38 7.48 11.26
C ASP A 3 -6.78 7.21 9.88
N ALA A 4 -5.81 8.05 9.49
CA ALA A 4 -5.04 7.93 8.26
C ALA A 4 -4.35 6.56 8.12
N ILE A 5 -4.08 5.86 9.22
CA ILE A 5 -3.59 4.48 9.17
C ILE A 5 -4.35 3.68 10.22
N HIS A 6 -5.12 2.69 9.78
CA HIS A 6 -5.83 1.82 10.70
C HIS A 6 -4.82 1.07 11.61
N PRO A 7 -5.08 0.90 12.92
CA PRO A 7 -4.14 0.26 13.84
C PRO A 7 -3.72 -1.17 13.47
N THR A 8 -4.51 -1.86 12.64
CA THR A 8 -4.21 -3.21 12.15
C THR A 8 -3.56 -3.25 10.76
N ALA A 9 -3.34 -2.10 10.13
CA ALA A 9 -2.54 -2.03 8.92
C ALA A 9 -1.08 -2.36 9.26
N ILE A 10 -0.43 -3.16 8.43
CA ILE A 10 0.99 -3.53 8.60
C ILE A 10 1.78 -2.73 7.57
N VAL A 11 2.64 -1.84 8.04
CA VAL A 11 3.48 -0.99 7.19
C VAL A 11 4.94 -1.27 7.52
N HIS A 12 5.72 -1.62 6.51
CA HIS A 12 7.15 -1.80 6.68
C HIS A 12 7.81 -0.46 7.11
N PRO A 13 8.75 -0.44 8.08
CA PRO A 13 9.34 0.80 8.58
C PRO A 13 10.07 1.64 7.52
N GLN A 14 10.50 1.03 6.42
CA GLN A 14 11.17 1.71 5.31
C GLN A 14 10.22 2.14 4.17
N ALA A 15 8.93 1.81 4.24
CA ALA A 15 7.95 2.27 3.25
C ALA A 15 7.79 3.80 3.33
N LYS A 16 7.63 4.45 2.18
CA LYS A 16 7.51 5.91 2.08
C LYS A 16 6.06 6.29 1.79
N LEU A 17 5.41 6.93 2.76
CA LEU A 17 4.04 7.40 2.63
C LEU A 17 4.00 8.92 2.51
N GLY A 18 3.34 9.42 1.47
CA GLY A 18 3.06 10.85 1.31
C GLY A 18 2.05 11.36 2.35
N PRO A 19 1.89 12.69 2.45
CA PRO A 19 0.86 13.28 3.30
C PRO A 19 -0.54 12.75 2.96
N ARG A 20 -1.46 12.73 3.94
CA ARG A 20 -2.88 12.36 3.74
C ARG A 20 -3.13 10.97 3.13
N VAL A 21 -2.13 10.08 3.06
CA VAL A 21 -2.34 8.68 2.69
C VAL A 21 -3.26 8.04 3.72
N SER A 22 -4.23 7.24 3.25
CA SER A 22 -5.15 6.49 4.11
C SER A 22 -5.00 4.98 3.92
N LEU A 23 -4.79 4.23 5.01
CA LEU A 23 -4.63 2.77 4.99
C LEU A 23 -5.75 2.09 5.79
N GLY A 24 -6.55 1.27 5.12
CA GLY A 24 -7.63 0.48 5.70
C GLY A 24 -7.14 -0.69 6.56
N ALA A 25 -8.06 -1.25 7.35
CA ALA A 25 -7.78 -2.38 8.24
C ALA A 25 -7.13 -3.55 7.51
N TYR A 26 -6.09 -4.13 8.10
CA TYR A 26 -5.38 -5.31 7.58
C TYR A 26 -4.79 -5.14 6.17
N SER A 27 -4.65 -3.90 5.68
CA SER A 27 -3.81 -3.63 4.52
C SER A 27 -2.34 -3.87 4.86
N ILE A 28 -1.57 -4.27 3.86
CA ILE A 28 -0.13 -4.57 3.99
C ILE A 28 0.64 -3.71 2.99
N VAL A 29 1.62 -2.96 3.49
CA VAL A 29 2.59 -2.21 2.67
C VAL A 29 3.99 -2.73 3.00
N GLU A 30 4.61 -3.43 2.05
CA GLU A 30 5.91 -4.08 2.23
C GLU A 30 7.09 -3.11 2.07
N GLU A 31 8.32 -3.63 2.16
CA GLU A 31 9.56 -2.87 1.91
C GLU A 31 9.61 -2.34 0.47
N GLU A 32 10.42 -1.30 0.21
CA GLU A 32 10.63 -0.71 -1.12
C GLU A 32 9.35 -0.17 -1.81
N VAL A 33 8.30 0.11 -1.04
CA VAL A 33 7.08 0.76 -1.53
C VAL A 33 7.12 2.27 -1.27
N SER A 34 6.73 3.06 -2.28
CA SER A 34 6.45 4.49 -2.16
C SER A 34 5.01 4.80 -2.58
N ILE A 35 4.25 5.52 -1.75
CA ILE A 35 2.84 5.90 -2.01
C ILE A 35 2.71 7.42 -1.97
N GLY A 36 2.21 8.01 -3.05
CA GLY A 36 1.99 9.45 -3.18
C GLY A 36 0.87 10.01 -2.32
N GLU A 37 0.87 11.33 -2.16
CA GLU A 37 -0.08 12.09 -1.34
C GLU A 37 -1.55 11.75 -1.64
N GLY A 38 -2.39 11.72 -0.61
CA GLY A 38 -3.84 11.59 -0.76
C GLY A 38 -4.34 10.21 -1.22
N THR A 39 -3.44 9.27 -1.51
CA THR A 39 -3.81 7.91 -1.94
C THR A 39 -4.54 7.16 -0.82
N ARG A 40 -5.63 6.47 -1.19
CA ARG A 40 -6.40 5.60 -0.31
C ARG A 40 -6.18 4.13 -0.66
N ILE A 41 -5.80 3.36 0.35
CA ILE A 41 -5.69 1.91 0.30
C ILE A 41 -6.82 1.32 1.16
N GLU A 42 -7.74 0.61 0.56
CA GLU A 42 -8.86 -0.03 1.25
C GLU A 42 -8.42 -1.28 2.06
N PRO A 43 -9.26 -1.77 2.99
CA PRO A 43 -8.94 -2.94 3.81
C PRO A 43 -8.51 -4.17 2.98
N PHE A 44 -7.59 -4.96 3.52
CA PHE A 44 -7.06 -6.19 2.92
C PHE A 44 -6.31 -6.05 1.59
N ALA A 45 -6.00 -4.84 1.11
CA ALA A 45 -5.09 -4.68 -0.03
C ALA A 45 -3.63 -4.96 0.38
N ARG A 46 -2.84 -5.53 -0.54
CA ARG A 46 -1.42 -5.81 -0.36
C ARG A 46 -0.60 -5.09 -1.44
N ILE A 47 0.31 -4.23 -1.00
CA ILE A 47 1.24 -3.48 -1.84
C ILE A 47 2.65 -4.00 -1.56
N GLN A 48 3.28 -4.55 -2.59
CA GLN A 48 4.59 -5.21 -2.51
C GLN A 48 5.63 -4.41 -3.28
N GLY A 49 6.87 -4.40 -2.77
CA GLY A 49 8.00 -3.72 -3.41
C GLY A 49 8.71 -4.58 -4.45
N PRO A 50 9.48 -3.96 -5.37
CA PRO A 50 9.64 -2.51 -5.53
C PRO A 50 8.45 -1.88 -6.28
N SER A 51 7.75 -0.93 -5.66
CA SER A 51 6.56 -0.28 -6.25
C SER A 51 6.50 1.22 -5.96
N VAL A 52 6.07 2.00 -6.95
CA VAL A 52 5.79 3.44 -6.81
C VAL A 52 4.35 3.71 -7.22
N ILE A 53 3.53 4.15 -6.28
CA ILE A 53 2.15 4.58 -6.49
C ILE A 53 2.11 6.11 -6.44
N GLY A 54 1.45 6.74 -7.42
CA GLY A 54 1.30 8.19 -7.52
C GLY A 54 0.37 8.79 -6.46
N ALA A 55 0.05 10.08 -6.62
CA ALA A 55 -0.88 10.79 -5.74
C ALA A 55 -2.36 10.53 -6.13
N ASP A 56 -3.26 10.74 -5.17
CA ASP A 56 -4.72 10.72 -5.33
C ASP A 56 -5.29 9.44 -5.98
N ASN A 57 -4.63 8.30 -5.74
CA ASN A 57 -5.13 7.00 -6.18
C ASN A 57 -6.15 6.43 -5.18
N HIS A 58 -7.04 5.57 -5.66
CA HIS A 58 -7.92 4.76 -4.83
C HIS A 58 -7.73 3.27 -5.18
N ILE A 59 -7.12 2.52 -4.26
CA ILE A 59 -6.86 1.09 -4.42
C ILE A 59 -7.85 0.32 -3.55
N HIS A 60 -8.68 -0.50 -4.20
CA HIS A 60 -9.76 -1.23 -3.56
C HIS A 60 -9.30 -2.49 -2.82
N SER A 61 -10.18 -2.99 -1.94
CA SER A 61 -9.92 -4.17 -1.10
C SER A 61 -9.49 -5.39 -1.91
N HIS A 62 -8.58 -6.18 -1.34
CA HIS A 62 -8.03 -7.40 -1.94
C HIS A 62 -7.19 -7.19 -3.21
N SER A 63 -6.87 -5.95 -3.58
CA SER A 63 -5.88 -5.69 -4.63
C SER A 63 -4.50 -6.18 -4.20
N CYS A 64 -3.81 -6.90 -5.10
CA CYS A 64 -2.41 -7.30 -4.95
C CYS A 64 -1.58 -6.57 -6.00
N ILE A 65 -0.70 -5.67 -5.58
CA ILE A 65 0.09 -4.81 -6.47
C ILE A 65 1.57 -5.03 -6.19
N GLY A 66 2.38 -5.20 -7.25
CA GLY A 66 3.84 -5.27 -7.15
C GLY A 66 4.39 -6.63 -6.73
N GLY A 67 3.55 -7.66 -6.61
CA GLY A 67 4.02 -9.02 -6.33
C GLY A 67 4.92 -9.57 -7.44
N PRO A 68 5.72 -10.62 -7.14
CA PRO A 68 6.60 -11.22 -8.12
C PRO A 68 5.82 -11.69 -9.36
N PRO A 69 6.36 -11.55 -10.57
CA PRO A 69 5.75 -12.08 -11.77
C PRO A 69 5.64 -13.60 -11.69
N GLN A 70 4.66 -14.16 -12.38
CA GLN A 70 4.46 -15.61 -12.46
C GLN A 70 5.34 -16.26 -13.55
N ASP A 71 6.45 -15.61 -13.92
CA ASP A 71 7.42 -16.16 -14.86
C ASP A 71 8.34 -17.13 -14.13
N MET A 72 8.50 -18.34 -14.66
CA MET A 72 9.32 -19.40 -14.08
C MET A 72 10.83 -19.12 -14.13
N LYS A 73 11.27 -18.11 -14.87
CA LYS A 73 12.68 -17.70 -15.00
C LYS A 73 13.04 -16.48 -14.16
N TYR A 74 12.06 -15.91 -13.45
CA TYR A 74 12.22 -14.75 -12.60
C TYR A 74 13.08 -15.04 -11.37
#